data_AF-A0A523DZJ0-F1
#
_entry.id   AF-A0A523DZJ0-F1
#
_cell.length_a   1.000
_cell.length_b   1.000
_cell.length_c   1.000
_cell.angle_alpha   90.00
_cell.angle_beta   90.00
_cell.angle_gamma   90.00
#
_symmetry.space_group_name_H-M   'P 1'
#
loop_
_entity.id
_entity.type
_entity.pdbx_description
1 polymer ?
#
loop_
_entity_poly.entity_id
_entity_poly.type
_entity_poly.pdbx_seq_one_letter_code
_entity_poly.pdbx_strand_id
1 'polypeptide(L)' 'MAQLTLYLDDETEARLKETANSAGVSLSRWVANLIREKIGSEWPVSVIELAGAWADLPTTEELRRDVPEDLPRETI' A
#
# COMPACT_ATOMS: atom_id res chain seq x y z
N MET A 1 -14.20 19.41 14.62
CA MET A 1 -13.79 18.05 14.20
C MET A 1 -14.93 17.10 14.50
N ALA A 2 -15.18 16.10 13.65
CA ALA A 2 -16.17 15.07 13.92
C ALA A 2 -15.62 14.05 14.93
N GLN A 3 -16.48 13.52 15.81
CA GLN A 3 -16.16 12.44 16.74
C GLN A 3 -16.79 11.14 16.22
N LEU A 4 -16.01 10.05 16.23
CA LEU A 4 -16.43 8.72 15.83
C LEU A 4 -16.29 7.76 17.01
N THR A 5 -17.33 6.99 17.31
CA THR A 5 -17.30 5.89 18.27
C THR A 5 -17.34 4.58 17.49
N LEU A 6 -16.36 3.71 17.70
CA LEU A 6 -16.26 2.39 17.07
C LEU A 6 -16.42 1.31 18.12
N TYR A 7 -17.20 0.27 17.81
CA TYR A 7 -17.19 -0.98 18.55
C TYR A 7 -16.14 -1.90 17.92
N LEU A 8 -15.26 -2.44 18.75
CA LEU A 8 -14.22 -3.40 18.38
C LEU A 8 -14.39 -4.61 19.29
N ASP A 9 -14.14 -5.80 18.76
CA ASP A 9 -13.94 -6.98 19.59
C ASP A 9 -12.62 -6.88 20.38
N ASP A 10 -12.50 -7.68 21.43
CA ASP A 10 -11.36 -7.64 22.36
C ASP A 10 -10.02 -7.89 21.64
N GLU A 11 -10.00 -8.77 20.63
CA GLU A 11 -8.77 -9.06 19.87
C GLU A 11 -8.35 -7.84 19.03
N THR A 12 -9.30 -7.25 18.31
CA THR A 12 -9.04 -6.06 17.48
C THR A 12 -8.62 -4.87 18.33
N GLU A 13 -9.25 -4.65 19.49
CA GLU A 13 -8.87 -3.57 20.41
C GLU A 13 -7.45 -3.77 20.96
N ALA A 14 -7.07 -5.00 21.33
CA ALA A 14 -5.74 -5.32 21.81
C ALA A 14 -4.66 -5.05 20.75
N ARG A 15 -4.87 -5.54 19.52
CA ARG A 15 -3.95 -5.30 18.40
C ARG A 15 -3.81 -3.83 18.07
N LEU A 16 -4.91 -3.08 18.12
CA LEU A 16 -4.91 -1.64 17.87
C LEU A 16 -4.05 -0.90 18.91
N LYS A 17 -4.20 -1.24 20.20
CA LYS A 17 -3.38 -0.66 21.29
C LYS A 17 -1.89 -0.99 21.11
N GLU A 18 -1.56 -2.24 20.81
CA GLU A 18 -0.19 -2.68 20.59
C GLU A 18 0.46 -1.97 19.39
N THR A 19 -0.26 -1.87 18.28
CA THR A 19 0.26 -1.24 17.06
C THR A 19 0.45 0.27 17.25
N ALA A 20 -0.50 0.95 17.89
CA ALA A 20 -0.37 2.37 18.20
C ALA A 20 0.83 2.65 19.12
N ASN A 21 1.03 1.80 20.13
CA ASN A 21 2.18 1.88 21.04
C ASN A 21 3.51 1.64 20.30
N SER A 22 3.57 0.61 19.47
CA SER A 22 4.76 0.28 18.66
C SER A 22 5.11 1.39 17.67
N ALA A 23 4.11 2.08 17.14
CA ALA A 23 4.28 3.25 16.28
C ALA A 23 4.54 4.56 17.05
N GLY A 24 4.53 4.55 18.39
CA GLY A 24 4.78 5.73 19.22
C GLY A 24 3.73 6.84 19.10
N VAL A 25 2.49 6.50 18.72
CA VAL A 25 1.39 7.47 18.49
C VAL A 25 0.15 7.12 19.32
N SER A 26 -0.72 8.11 19.55
CA SER A 26 -2.00 7.85 20.21
C SER A 26 -2.92 6.99 19.33
N LEU A 27 -3.82 6.23 19.97
CA LEU A 27 -4.88 5.46 19.31
C LEU A 27 -5.66 6.26 18.27
N SER A 28 -6.13 7.45 18.64
CA SER A 28 -6.88 8.35 17.75
C SER A 28 -6.05 8.79 16.54
N ARG A 29 -4.76 9.08 16.73
CA ARG A 29 -3.86 9.47 15.64
C ARG A 29 -3.59 8.28 14.71
N TRP A 30 -3.38 7.10 15.28
CA TRP A 30 -3.18 5.88 14.51
C TRP A 30 -4.39 5.56 13.63
N VAL A 31 -5.61 5.58 14.19
CA VAL A 31 -6.85 5.35 13.43
C VAL A 31 -7.06 6.42 12.36
N ALA A 32 -6.81 7.69 12.68
CA ALA A 32 -6.93 8.77 11.69
C ALA A 32 -5.93 8.60 10.52
N ASN A 33 -4.72 8.13 10.80
CA ASN A 33 -3.73 7.83 9.77
C ASN A 33 -4.14 6.63 8.92
N LEU A 34 -4.64 5.56 9.55
CA LEU A 34 -5.17 4.40 8.83
C LEU A 34 -6.31 4.80 7.88
N ILE A 35 -7.25 5.64 8.33
CA ILE A 35 -8.33 6.12 7.47
C ILE A 35 -7.77 6.89 6.28
N ARG A 36 -6.81 7.81 6.50
CA ARG A 36 -6.17 8.57 5.41
C ARG A 36 -5.46 7.67 4.40
N GLU A 37 -4.75 6.65 4.88
CA GLU A 37 -4.08 5.67 4.03
C GLU A 37 -5.10 4.88 3.18
N LYS A 38 -6.22 4.47 3.77
CA LYS A 38 -7.24 3.65 3.08
C LYS A 38 -8.10 4.44 2.09
N ILE A 39 -8.29 5.73 2.30
CA ILE A 39 -9.01 6.60 1.34
C ILE A 39 -8.07 7.24 0.32
N GLY A 40 -6.76 7.15 0.54
CA GLY A 40 -5.76 7.66 -0.39
C GLY A 40 -5.85 6.95 -1.73
N SER A 41 -5.77 7.71 -2.81
CA SER A 41 -5.69 7.20 -4.18
C SER A 41 -4.25 7.04 -4.66
N GLU A 42 -3.28 7.34 -3.80
CA GLU A 42 -1.85 7.32 -4.12
C GLU A 42 -1.21 6.03 -3.61
N TRP A 43 -0.16 5.60 -4.31
CA TRP A 43 0.64 4.47 -3.86
C TRP A 43 1.34 4.81 -2.54
N PRO A 44 1.45 3.86 -1.59
CA PRO A 44 2.27 4.05 -0.39
C PRO A 44 3.71 4.43 -0.77
N VAL A 45 4.35 5.26 0.05
CA VAL A 45 5.74 5.70 -0.18
C VAL A 45 6.68 4.52 -0.38
N SER A 46 6.51 3.44 0.41
CA SER A 46 7.30 2.23 0.27
C SER A 46 7.17 1.56 -1.11
N VAL A 47 6.03 1.71 -1.79
CA VAL A 47 5.85 1.21 -3.16
C VAL A 47 6.52 2.14 -4.17
N ILE A 48 6.43 3.45 -3.96
CA ILE A 48 7.10 4.44 -4.82
C ILE A 48 8.63 4.26 -4.75
N GLU A 49 9.16 4.01 -3.55
CA GLU A 49 10.60 3.78 -3.32
C GLU A 49 11.14 2.50 -3.97
N LEU A 50 10.26 1.54 -4.33
CA LEU A 50 10.68 0.35 -5.09
C LEU A 50 11.00 0.68 -6.55
N ALA A 51 10.57 1.82 -7.08
CA ALA A 51 10.88 2.21 -8.45
C ALA A 51 12.40 2.40 -8.62
N GLY A 52 13.03 1.51 -9.39
CA GLY A 52 14.49 1.52 -9.61
C GLY A 52 15.31 0.84 -8.50
N ALA A 53 14.66 0.16 -7.54
CA ALA A 53 15.37 -0.56 -6.48
C ALA A 53 16.08 -1.84 -6.96
N TRP A 54 15.69 -2.39 -8.12
CA TRP A 54 16.35 -3.54 -8.72
C TRP A 54 17.65 -3.14 -9.43
N ALA A 55 18.77 -3.57 -8.86
CA ALA A 55 20.11 -3.24 -9.35
C ALA A 55 20.45 -3.90 -10.70
N ASP A 56 19.79 -5.01 -11.01
CA ASP A 56 19.98 -5.85 -12.20
C ASP A 56 18.80 -5.75 -13.18
N LEU A 57 17.97 -4.71 -13.07
CA LEU A 57 16.86 -4.51 -14.00
C LEU A 57 17.42 -4.22 -15.40
N PRO A 58 17.10 -5.06 -16.42
CA PRO A 58 17.54 -4.82 -17.78
C PRO A 58 17.00 -3.50 -18.32
N THR A 59 17.76 -2.90 -19.23
CA THR A 59 17.37 -1.69 -19.93
C THR A 59 16.13 -1.93 -20.79
N THR A 60 15.44 -0.85 -21.13
CA THR A 60 14.21 -0.96 -21.94
C THR A 60 14.49 -1.53 -23.34
N GLU A 61 15.69 -1.32 -23.87
CA GLU A 61 16.13 -1.90 -25.15
C GLU A 61 16.38 -3.40 -25.04
N GLU A 62 16.95 -3.87 -23.91
CA GLU A 62 17.15 -5.30 -23.65
C GLU A 62 15.81 -6.03 -23.47
N LEU A 63 14.86 -5.42 -22.77
CA LEU A 63 13.51 -5.96 -22.59
C LEU A 63 12.72 -6.06 -23.89
N ARG A 64 12.94 -5.12 -24.83
CA ARG A 64 12.21 -5.08 -26.11
C ARG A 64 12.86 -5.88 -27.23
N ARG A 65 14.10 -6.36 -27.04
CA ARG A 65 14.88 -7.03 -28.09
C ARG A 65 14.15 -8.22 -28.70
N ASP A 66 13.48 -9.02 -27.87
CA ASP A 66 12.86 -10.29 -28.27
C ASP A 66 11.34 -10.29 -28.08
N VAL A 67 10.70 -9.11 -28.05
CA VAL A 67 9.23 -9.02 -27.93
C VAL A 67 8.61 -9.44 -29.26
N PRO A 68 7.84 -10.55 -29.30
CA PRO A 68 7.13 -10.97 -30.51
C PRO A 68 6.03 -9.95 -30.85
N GLU A 69 5.59 -9.94 -32.11
CA GLU A 69 4.41 -9.15 -32.49
C GLU A 69 3.19 -9.56 -31.64
N ASP A 70 2.42 -8.55 -31.21
CA ASP A 70 1.17 -8.77 -30.49
C ASP A 70 0.24 -9.67 -31.32
N LEU A 71 -0.18 -10.77 -30.71
CA LEU A 71 -1.17 -11.65 -31.33
C LEU A 71 -2.55 -11.01 -31.25
N PRO A 72 -3.41 -11.24 -32.26
CA PRO A 72 -4.79 -10.78 -32.21
C PRO A 72 -5.49 -11.34 -30.97
N ARG A 73 -6.31 -10.51 -30.32
CA ARG A 73 -7.15 -10.93 -29.19
C ARG A 73 -8.02 -12.11 -29.61
N GLU A 74 -8.18 -13.09 -28.73
CA GLU A 74 -9.05 -14.25 -28.98
C GLU A 74 -10.46 -13.80 -29.38
N THR A 75 -11.03 -14.51 -30.36
CA THR A 75 -12.39 -14.25 -30.83
C THR A 75 -13.37 -14.90 -29.85
N ILE A 76 -14.39 -14.15 -29.44
CA ILE A 76 -15.47 -14.60 -28.54
C ILE A 76 -16.33 -15.65 -29.22
#